data_AF-A0A519VYL4-F1
#
_entry.id   AF-A0A519VYL4-F1
#
_cell.length_a   1.000
_cell.length_b   1.000
_cell.length_c   1.000
_cell.angle_alpha   90.00
_cell.angle_beta   90.00
_cell.angle_gamma   90.00
#
_symmetry.space_group_name_H-M   'P 1'
#
loop_
_entity.id
_entity.type
_entity.pdbx_description
1 polymer ?
#
loop_
_entity_poly.entity_id
_entity_poly.type
_entity_poly.pdbx_seq_one_letter_code
_entity_poly.pdbx_strand_id
1 'polypeptide(L)' 'MSSVETTYIPYKVKDISLAEWGRKEIELAEAEMPGLMSL' A
#
# COMPACT_ATOMS: atom_id res chain seq x y z
N MET A 1 22.28 12.05 27.82
CA MET A 1 21.24 12.14 26.78
C MET A 1 21.03 10.74 26.26
N SER A 2 19.91 10.12 26.63
CA SER A 2 19.58 8.76 26.17
C SER A 2 19.07 8.86 24.74
N SER A 3 19.84 8.36 23.78
CA SER A 3 19.42 8.28 22.38
C SER A 3 18.26 7.31 22.27
N VAL A 4 17.09 7.80 21.84
CA VAL A 4 15.96 6.96 21.50
C VAL A 4 16.26 6.36 20.13
N GLU A 5 16.59 5.07 20.09
CA GLU A 5 16.74 4.35 18.82
C GLU A 5 15.36 4.06 18.24
N THR A 6 14.99 4.80 17.21
CA THR A 6 13.76 4.56 16.47
C THR A 6 14.01 3.47 15.44
N THR A 7 13.51 2.27 15.68
CA THR A 7 13.58 1.17 14.71
C THR A 7 12.72 1.51 13.49
N TYR A 8 13.32 1.54 12.30
CA TYR A 8 12.58 1.73 11.06
C TYR A 8 11.74 0.48 10.76
N ILE A 9 10.44 0.67 10.57
CA ILE A 9 9.50 -0.39 10.18
C ILE A 9 8.96 -0.02 8.79
N PRO A 10 9.27 -0.79 7.73
CA PRO A 10 8.95 -0.40 6.36
C PRO A 10 7.44 -0.36 6.07
N TYR A 11 6.65 -1.21 6.74
CA TYR A 11 5.20 -1.20 6.64
C TYR A 11 4.57 -1.83 7.88
N LYS A 12 3.35 -1.40 8.21
CA LYS A 12 2.55 -1.96 9.30
C LYS A 12 1.15 -2.25 8.78
N VAL A 13 0.97 -3.46 8.25
CA VAL A 13 -0.30 -3.93 7.69
C VAL A 13 -0.86 -5.07 8.54
N LYS A 14 -2.18 -5.26 8.49
CA LYS A 14 -2.86 -6.33 9.23
C LYS A 14 -2.48 -7.72 8.72
N ASP A 15 -2.47 -7.89 7.39
CA ASP A 15 -2.15 -9.14 6.72
C ASP A 15 -1.61 -8.86 5.32
N ILE A 16 -0.37 -9.28 5.06
CA ILE A 16 0.29 -9.07 3.77
C ILE A 16 -0.10 -10.13 2.72
N SER A 17 -0.69 -11.25 3.13
CA SER A 17 -1.13 -12.30 2.21
C SER A 17 -2.26 -11.85 1.29
N LEU A 18 -3.03 -10.83 1.69
CA LEU A 18 -4.11 -10.22 0.91
C LEU A 18 -3.60 -9.31 -0.23
N ALA A 19 -2.29 -9.14 -0.39
CA ALA A 19 -1.72 -8.26 -1.41
C ALA A 19 -2.11 -8.67 -2.83
N GLU A 20 -2.18 -9.98 -3.14
CA GLU A 20 -2.56 -10.44 -4.48
C GLU A 20 -4.02 -10.10 -4.81
N TRP A 21 -4.93 -10.34 -3.86
CA TRP A 21 -6.34 -9.98 -4.04
C TRP A 21 -6.53 -8.47 -4.14
N GLY A 22 -5.87 -7.70 -3.26
CA GLY A 22 -5.92 -6.23 -3.31
C GLY A 22 -5.40 -5.67 -4.63
N ARG A 23 -4.39 -6.29 -5.25
CA ARG A 23 -3.92 -5.90 -6.59
C ARG A 23 -4.99 -6.10 -7.67
N LYS A 24 -5.70 -7.22 -7.66
CA LYS A 24 -6.80 -7.48 -8.60
C LYS A 24 -7.91 -6.45 -8.48
N GLU A 25 -8.25 -6.04 -7.24
CA GLU A 25 -9.26 -5.00 -7.04
C GLU A 25 -8.77 -3.61 -7.48
N ILE A 26 -7.50 -3.30 -7.27
CA ILE A 26 -6.90 -2.05 -7.76
C ILE A 26 -6.96 -1.98 -9.29
N GLU A 27 -6.60 -3.06 -10.00
CA GLU A 27 -6.66 -3.11 -11.47
C GLU A 27 -8.08 -2.86 -12.01
N LEU A 28 -9.09 -3.41 -11.34
CA LEU A 28 -10.49 -3.13 -11.68
C LEU A 28 -10.87 -1.67 -11.41
N ALA A 29 -10.42 -1.11 -10.29
CA ALA A 29 -10.69 0.28 -9.94
C ALA A 29 -10.00 1.28 -10.88
N GLU A 30 -8.79 0.97 -11.37
CA GLU A 30 -8.06 1.82 -12.33
C GLU A 30 -8.85 2.03 -13.63
N ALA A 31 -9.52 0.97 -14.13
CA ALA A 31 -10.37 1.06 -15.32
C ALA A 31 -11.57 2.02 -15.13
N GLU A 32 -12.09 2.11 -13.91
CA GLU A 32 -13.20 2.99 -13.54
C GLU A 32 -12.75 4.42 -13.17
N MET A 33 -11.43 4.65 -13.05
CA MET A 33 -10.86 5.93 -12.62
C MET A 33 -9.95 6.56 -13.71
N PRO A 34 -10.48 6.91 -14.90
CA PRO A 34 -9.68 7.39 -16.02
C PRO A 34 -8.93 8.71 -15.72
N GLY A 35 -9.44 9.52 -14.80
CA GLY A 35 -8.81 10.79 -14.40
C GLY A 35 -7.49 10.64 -13.64
N LEU A 36 -7.28 9.52 -12.92
CA LEU A 36 -6.00 9.24 -12.26
C LEU A 36 -5.00 8.58 -13.22
N MET A 37 -5.49 7.80 -14.19
CA MET A 37 -4.66 7.10 -15.18
C MET A 37 -4.14 8.01 -16.30
N SER A 38 -4.72 9.20 -16.45
CA SER A 38 -4.37 10.17 -17.50
C SER A 38 -3.23 11.13 -17.11
N LEU A 39 -2.64 11.00 -15.92
CA LEU A 39 -1.53 11.82 -15.41
C LEU A 39 -0.17 11.19 -15.74
#